data_AF-A0A8K0UTV8-F1
#
_entry.id   AF-A0A8K0UTV8-F1
#
_cell.length_a   1.000
_cell.length_b   1.000
_cell.length_c   1.000
_cell.angle_alpha   90.00
_cell.angle_beta   90.00
_cell.angle_gamma   90.00
#
_symmetry.space_group_name_H-M   'P 1'
#
loop_
_entity.id
_entity.type
_entity.pdbx_description
1 polymer ?
#
loop_
_entity_poly.entity_id
_entity_poly.type
_entity_poly.pdbx_seq_one_letter_code
_entity_poly.pdbx_strand_id
1 'polypeptide(L)'
;MKPEQMAVSDSPDRRTYWIRDTTVKFVQVLKLNSFEILFFTIWLTINAGDGVWVYYYVKTTVDPNPRTVVNKTNGKFTAFEVMMYLFGFPWSIVNGWVIYWLTKVAASSEFATRPDGRYRRLAWWFIPILIFIVTPIAAVFVLLPAFGGWIVVPIVQNWAWNHRCDEYPMFAVLDSRRVQDPSYTPNVARFYQTETNKPLFSYYLNGGEEDSDNWRFTLREFHTDQSLIPITLYPTLQSVHYGFLNSTILGNCTVPVSSGSSDVTTTSCMTGTFDAGAWLSFNLTSAVPFNNTFPSTPVPSTTTLLRALDKEWIFGYNQIPSVILRTVNTLTNELTTRTVLKTSVEKRGDCTAMKVCLAGTPRLGSVVGAEVMGPLGLLLIRQADHARICTLPSNNY
;
A
#
# COMPACT_ATOMS: atom_id res chain seq x y z
N MET A 1 3.82 54.15 -68.36
CA MET A 1 5.12 53.58 -67.94
C MET A 1 4.92 52.85 -66.63
N LYS A 2 5.13 51.52 -66.64
CA LYS A 2 5.06 50.62 -65.47
C LYS A 2 6.42 50.63 -64.77
N PRO A 3 6.51 50.63 -63.42
CA PRO A 3 7.73 50.23 -62.74
C PRO A 3 7.72 48.72 -62.46
N GLU A 4 8.86 48.09 -62.76
CA GLU A 4 9.23 46.71 -62.49
C GLU A 4 9.08 46.33 -61.01
N GLN A 5 8.47 45.16 -60.77
CA GLN A 5 8.59 44.44 -59.51
C GLN A 5 9.85 43.57 -59.55
N MET A 6 10.82 43.84 -58.67
CA MET A 6 11.90 42.91 -58.39
C MET A 6 11.42 41.82 -57.42
N ALA A 7 11.38 40.59 -57.91
CA ALA A 7 11.17 39.40 -57.11
C ALA A 7 12.40 39.12 -56.23
N VAL A 8 12.19 39.05 -54.91
CA VAL A 8 13.18 38.56 -53.95
C VAL A 8 13.09 37.03 -53.92
N SER A 9 14.16 36.39 -54.37
CA SER A 9 14.38 34.94 -54.29
C SER A 9 14.51 34.53 -52.81
N ASP A 10 13.55 33.76 -52.34
CA ASP A 10 13.50 33.21 -50.99
C ASP A 10 14.43 31.98 -50.92
N SER A 11 15.59 32.11 -50.27
CA SER A 11 16.53 30.99 -50.11
C SER A 11 16.03 30.04 -49.01
N PRO A 12 15.81 28.75 -49.27
CA PRO A 12 15.53 27.78 -48.22
C PRO A 12 16.81 27.49 -47.42
N ASP A 13 16.64 27.02 -46.18
CA ASP A 13 17.68 26.38 -45.34
C ASP A 13 18.70 27.25 -44.57
N ARG A 14 18.24 28.26 -43.82
CA ARG A 14 19.02 28.78 -42.66
C ARG A 14 18.62 28.25 -41.29
N ARG A 15 17.41 27.67 -41.12
CA ARG A 15 16.95 27.18 -39.80
C ARG A 15 17.42 25.76 -39.47
N THR A 16 17.55 24.91 -40.48
CA THR A 16 18.02 23.51 -40.38
C THR A 16 19.50 23.40 -40.08
N TYR A 17 20.33 24.33 -40.58
CA TYR A 17 21.76 24.38 -40.27
C TYR A 17 22.06 24.75 -38.82
N TRP A 18 21.25 25.62 -38.21
CA TRP A 18 21.46 26.07 -36.82
C TRP A 18 21.26 24.96 -35.80
N ILE A 19 20.23 24.12 -35.96
CA ILE A 19 19.93 23.05 -35.01
C ILE A 19 21.03 21.99 -35.03
N ARG A 20 21.50 21.60 -36.23
CA ARG A 20 22.55 20.59 -36.41
C ARG A 20 23.90 21.03 -35.83
N ASP A 21 24.28 22.30 -36.02
CA ASP A 21 25.55 22.86 -35.54
C ASP A 21 25.57 23.03 -34.00
N THR A 22 24.44 23.35 -33.37
CA THR A 22 24.35 23.38 -31.89
C THR A 22 24.48 22.01 -31.24
N THR A 23 23.89 20.95 -31.81
CA THR A 23 24.05 19.59 -31.27
C THR A 23 25.45 19.02 -31.47
N VAL A 24 26.10 19.28 -32.62
CA VAL A 24 27.48 18.82 -32.88
C VAL A 24 28.48 19.55 -31.98
N LYS A 25 28.28 20.85 -31.73
CA LYS A 25 29.14 21.61 -30.81
C LYS A 25 28.93 21.23 -29.34
N PHE A 26 27.72 20.89 -28.92
CA PHE A 26 27.48 20.42 -27.55
C PHE A 26 28.23 19.10 -27.26
N VAL A 27 28.32 18.21 -28.25
CA VAL A 27 29.11 16.97 -28.17
C VAL A 27 30.62 17.25 -28.25
N GLN A 28 31.07 18.24 -29.03
CA GLN A 28 32.50 18.63 -29.09
C GLN A 28 33.03 19.39 -27.86
N VAL A 29 32.17 20.00 -27.05
CA VAL A 29 32.58 20.78 -25.86
C VAL A 29 32.99 19.88 -24.69
N LEU A 30 32.50 18.65 -24.63
CA LEU A 30 32.97 17.62 -23.70
C LEU A 30 33.96 16.73 -24.44
N LYS A 31 35.25 17.09 -24.45
CA LYS A 31 36.35 16.22 -24.91
C LYS A 31 36.54 15.05 -23.93
N LEU A 32 35.49 14.26 -23.70
CA LEU A 32 35.56 13.11 -22.83
C LEU A 32 36.35 12.01 -23.54
N ASN A 33 37.39 11.50 -22.88
CA ASN A 33 38.12 10.36 -23.40
C ASN A 33 37.29 9.06 -23.23
N SER A 34 37.65 7.99 -23.94
CA SER A 34 36.91 6.71 -23.87
C SER A 34 36.81 6.13 -22.45
N PHE A 35 37.78 6.45 -21.59
CA PHE A 35 37.81 6.01 -20.20
C PHE A 35 36.76 6.75 -19.34
N GLU A 36 36.59 8.06 -19.54
CA GLU A 36 35.58 8.87 -18.86
C GLU A 36 34.16 8.47 -19.27
N ILE A 37 33.96 8.14 -20.56
CA ILE A 37 32.67 7.61 -21.05
C ILE A 37 32.36 6.27 -20.37
N LEU A 38 33.34 5.37 -20.27
CA LEU A 38 33.18 4.09 -19.58
C LEU A 38 32.84 4.29 -18.10
N PHE A 39 33.59 5.15 -17.40
CA PHE A 39 33.35 5.45 -15.99
C PHE A 39 31.95 6.03 -15.75
N PHE A 40 31.53 7.00 -16.58
CA PHE A 40 30.19 7.59 -16.49
C PHE A 40 29.10 6.55 -16.76
N THR A 41 29.30 5.65 -17.72
CA THR A 41 28.35 4.56 -18.01
C THR A 41 28.21 3.59 -16.84
N ILE A 42 29.34 3.22 -16.22
CA ILE A 42 29.34 2.38 -15.01
C ILE A 42 28.61 3.09 -13.87
N TRP A 43 28.93 4.36 -13.62
CA TRP A 43 28.28 5.18 -12.60
C TRP A 43 26.75 5.26 -12.81
N LEU A 44 26.29 5.49 -14.04
CA LEU A 44 24.86 5.53 -14.37
C LEU A 44 24.20 4.17 -14.16
N THR A 45 24.87 3.09 -14.54
CA THR A 45 24.37 1.71 -14.35
C THR A 45 24.18 1.38 -12.87
N ILE A 46 25.12 1.77 -12.01
CA ILE A 46 25.02 1.54 -10.56
C ILE A 46 23.87 2.36 -9.97
N ASN A 47 23.69 3.62 -10.38
CA ASN A 47 22.55 4.44 -9.92
C ASN A 47 21.20 3.89 -10.39
N ALA A 48 21.12 3.34 -11.59
CA ALA A 48 19.92 2.63 -12.04
C ALA A 48 19.65 1.40 -11.16
N GLY A 49 20.70 0.65 -10.81
CA GLY A 49 20.61 -0.47 -9.86
C GLY A 49 20.12 -0.06 -8.48
N ASP A 50 20.63 1.05 -7.95
CA ASP A 50 20.20 1.64 -6.68
C ASP A 50 18.72 2.06 -6.71
N GLY A 51 18.27 2.70 -7.79
CA GLY A 51 16.86 3.02 -7.98
C GLY A 51 15.94 1.79 -7.97
N VAL A 52 16.38 0.69 -8.59
CA VAL A 52 15.68 -0.60 -8.52
C VAL A 52 15.67 -1.17 -7.10
N TRP A 53 16.76 -1.02 -6.36
CA TRP A 53 16.88 -1.45 -4.97
C TRP A 53 15.87 -0.72 -4.07
N VAL A 54 15.85 0.61 -4.13
CA VAL A 54 14.89 1.45 -3.40
C VAL A 54 13.46 1.12 -3.79
N TYR A 55 13.18 0.89 -5.08
CA TYR A 55 11.86 0.47 -5.54
C TYR A 55 11.38 -0.82 -4.86
N TYR A 56 12.22 -1.87 -4.79
CA TYR A 56 11.84 -3.11 -4.12
C TYR A 56 11.69 -2.94 -2.62
N TYR A 57 12.51 -2.11 -1.97
CA TYR A 57 12.35 -1.76 -0.55
C TYR A 57 10.99 -1.09 -0.29
N VAL A 58 10.68 -0.02 -1.04
CA VAL A 58 9.42 0.72 -0.90
C VAL A 58 8.24 -0.19 -1.19
N LYS A 59 8.30 -0.97 -2.27
CA LYS A 59 7.24 -1.91 -2.64
C LYS A 59 6.98 -2.93 -1.54
N THR A 60 8.02 -3.55 -0.98
CA THR A 60 7.85 -4.57 0.06
C THR A 60 7.42 -3.99 1.41
N THR A 61 7.76 -2.74 1.69
CA THR A 61 7.31 -2.01 2.89
C THR A 61 5.84 -1.63 2.82
N VAL A 62 5.39 -1.09 1.68
CA VAL A 62 4.01 -0.60 1.51
C VAL A 62 3.04 -1.71 1.08
N ASP A 63 3.53 -2.71 0.35
CA ASP A 63 2.75 -3.83 -0.18
C ASP A 63 3.50 -5.15 0.05
N PRO A 64 3.52 -5.66 1.29
CA PRO A 64 4.23 -6.88 1.62
C PRO A 64 3.70 -8.13 0.89
N ASN A 65 2.48 -8.09 0.34
CA ASN A 65 1.88 -9.22 -0.36
C ASN A 65 1.50 -8.89 -1.83
N PRO A 66 1.75 -9.79 -2.79
CA PRO A 66 2.34 -11.11 -2.62
C PRO A 66 3.83 -11.03 -2.27
N ARG A 67 4.30 -11.99 -1.47
CA ARG A 67 5.70 -11.97 -1.05
C ARG A 67 6.64 -12.16 -2.23
N THR A 68 7.69 -11.37 -2.22
CA THR A 68 8.81 -11.44 -3.16
C THR A 68 9.99 -12.17 -2.52
N VAL A 69 11.07 -12.35 -3.27
CA VAL A 69 12.32 -12.92 -2.74
C VAL A 69 12.90 -12.06 -1.60
N VAL A 70 12.66 -10.75 -1.63
CA VAL A 70 13.15 -9.76 -0.65
C VAL A 70 12.48 -9.93 0.71
N ASN A 71 11.15 -10.07 0.73
CA ASN A 71 10.35 -10.15 1.96
C ASN A 71 9.72 -11.53 2.19
N LYS A 72 10.33 -12.59 1.63
CA LYS A 72 9.88 -13.98 1.84
C LYS A 72 9.81 -14.36 3.33
N THR A 73 10.75 -13.83 4.11
CA THR A 73 10.90 -14.02 5.57
C THR A 73 11.35 -12.71 6.18
N ASN A 74 11.02 -12.45 7.45
CA ASN A 74 11.41 -11.21 8.14
C ASN A 74 12.94 -10.96 8.12
N GLY A 75 13.74 -12.01 8.38
CA GLY A 75 15.21 -11.89 8.38
C GLY A 75 15.80 -11.47 7.03
N LYS A 76 15.18 -11.89 5.91
CA LYS A 76 15.59 -11.46 4.56
C LYS A 76 15.25 -10.00 4.29
N PHE A 77 14.08 -9.55 4.73
CA PHE A 77 13.69 -8.15 4.61
C PHE A 77 14.63 -7.25 5.44
N THR A 78 14.91 -7.64 6.69
CA THR A 78 15.84 -6.93 7.58
C THR A 78 17.25 -6.86 6.97
N ALA A 79 17.76 -7.99 6.44
CA ALA A 79 19.07 -8.00 5.79
C ALA A 79 19.11 -7.10 4.55
N PHE A 80 18.04 -7.09 3.75
CA PHE A 80 17.92 -6.23 2.58
C PHE A 80 17.90 -4.74 2.94
N GLU A 81 17.18 -4.38 4.00
CA GLU A 81 17.15 -3.03 4.55
C GLU A 81 18.53 -2.58 5.04
N VAL A 82 19.21 -3.40 5.85
CA VAL A 82 20.56 -3.08 6.36
C VAL A 82 21.55 -2.91 5.21
N MET A 83 21.51 -3.79 4.21
CA MET A 83 22.39 -3.68 3.03
C MET A 83 22.12 -2.40 2.23
N MET A 84 20.86 -1.98 2.10
CA MET A 84 20.52 -0.72 1.45
C MET A 84 21.24 0.46 2.12
N TYR A 85 21.31 0.53 3.46
CA TYR A 85 22.07 1.60 4.14
C TYR A 85 23.59 1.44 3.97
N LEU A 86 24.12 0.23 4.13
CA LEU A 86 25.56 -0.02 4.05
C LEU A 86 26.13 0.32 2.67
N PHE A 87 25.38 0.09 1.59
CA PHE A 87 25.80 0.44 0.23
C PHE A 87 25.36 1.85 -0.17
N GLY A 88 24.16 2.26 0.22
CA GLY A 88 23.57 3.54 -0.13
C GLY A 88 24.38 4.72 0.41
N PHE A 89 24.85 4.65 1.66
CA PHE A 89 25.59 5.76 2.28
C PHE A 89 26.94 6.07 1.59
N PRO A 90 27.84 5.09 1.35
CA PRO A 90 29.04 5.33 0.55
C PRO A 90 28.72 5.79 -0.88
N TRP A 91 27.68 5.23 -1.50
CA TRP A 91 27.29 5.59 -2.86
C TRP A 91 26.78 7.04 -2.97
N SER A 92 26.03 7.51 -1.98
CA SER A 92 25.64 8.92 -1.83
C SER A 92 26.85 9.86 -1.82
N ILE A 93 27.94 9.48 -1.13
CA ILE A 93 29.20 10.25 -1.10
C ILE A 93 29.84 10.27 -2.50
N VAL A 94 29.90 9.13 -3.19
CA VAL A 94 30.43 9.04 -4.56
C VAL A 94 29.61 9.91 -5.52
N ASN A 95 28.28 9.86 -5.44
CA ASN A 95 27.40 10.70 -6.24
C ASN A 95 27.65 12.19 -5.98
N GLY A 96 27.81 12.58 -4.70
CA GLY A 96 28.16 13.95 -4.33
C GLY A 96 29.48 14.40 -4.96
N TRP A 97 30.51 13.56 -4.92
CA TRP A 97 31.80 13.82 -5.55
C TRP A 97 31.73 13.92 -7.08
N VAL A 98 31.05 13.01 -7.75
CA VAL A 98 30.89 13.02 -9.22
C VAL A 98 30.12 14.25 -9.66
N ILE A 99 29.04 14.63 -8.98
CA ILE A 99 28.27 15.83 -9.27
C ILE A 99 29.10 17.09 -9.04
N TYR A 100 29.85 17.16 -7.95
CA TYR A 100 30.77 18.27 -7.69
C TYR A 100 31.85 18.39 -8.78
N TRP A 101 32.41 17.26 -9.21
CA TRP A 101 33.39 17.23 -10.31
C TRP A 101 32.77 17.70 -11.62
N LEU A 102 31.59 17.18 -12.00
CA LEU A 102 30.87 17.58 -13.22
C LEU A 102 30.53 19.07 -13.23
N THR A 103 30.07 19.62 -12.10
CA THR A 103 29.76 21.05 -11.98
C THR A 103 31.02 21.91 -12.06
N LYS A 104 32.15 21.47 -11.47
CA LYS A 104 33.44 22.15 -11.64
C LYS A 104 33.93 22.14 -13.08
N VAL A 105 33.88 21.00 -13.76
CA VAL A 105 34.29 20.89 -15.18
C VAL A 105 33.41 21.80 -16.03
N ALA A 106 32.09 21.77 -15.84
CA ALA A 106 31.16 22.65 -16.54
C ALA A 106 31.46 24.14 -16.30
N ALA A 107 31.74 24.54 -15.05
CA ALA A 107 32.08 25.92 -14.69
C ALA A 107 33.45 26.37 -15.24
N SER A 108 34.39 25.44 -15.41
CA SER A 108 35.74 25.71 -15.95
C SER A 108 35.80 25.77 -17.48
N SER A 109 34.79 25.23 -18.18
CA SER A 109 34.71 25.30 -19.63
C SER A 109 34.59 26.76 -20.09
N GLU A 110 35.23 27.10 -21.22
CA GLU A 110 35.48 28.46 -21.76
C GLU A 110 34.23 29.37 -21.91
N PHE A 111 33.03 28.87 -21.62
CA PHE A 111 31.78 29.62 -21.55
C PHE A 111 31.76 30.71 -20.46
N ALA A 112 32.53 30.53 -19.37
CA ALA A 112 32.60 31.51 -18.28
C ALA A 112 33.64 32.63 -18.52
N THR A 113 34.62 32.42 -19.41
CA THR A 113 35.83 33.26 -19.50
C THR A 113 35.93 34.12 -20.76
N ARG A 114 35.06 33.95 -21.78
CA ARG A 114 35.02 34.84 -22.96
C ARG A 114 33.84 35.84 -22.92
N PRO A 115 34.09 37.16 -22.79
CA PRO A 115 33.06 38.18 -22.62
C PRO A 115 32.52 38.67 -23.97
N ASP A 116 32.09 37.76 -24.85
CA ASP A 116 31.39 38.17 -26.07
C ASP A 116 29.89 38.31 -25.78
N GLY A 117 29.32 39.49 -26.05
CA GLY A 117 27.95 39.88 -25.66
C GLY A 117 26.82 38.95 -26.12
N ARG A 118 27.07 38.04 -27.09
CA ARG A 118 26.13 36.97 -27.49
C ARG A 118 26.05 35.82 -26.48
N TYR A 119 27.14 35.49 -25.79
CA TYR A 119 27.19 34.40 -24.81
C TYR A 119 26.56 34.80 -23.46
N ARG A 120 26.55 36.09 -23.13
CA ARG A 120 25.86 36.62 -21.93
C ARG A 120 24.35 36.32 -21.94
N ARG A 121 23.71 36.34 -23.12
CA ARG A 121 22.28 36.04 -23.26
C ARG A 121 21.99 34.54 -23.14
N LEU A 122 22.89 33.67 -23.63
CA LEU A 122 22.81 32.21 -23.44
C LEU A 122 23.06 31.82 -21.98
N ALA A 123 24.10 32.34 -21.34
CA ALA A 123 24.42 32.07 -19.93
C ALA A 123 23.26 32.41 -18.98
N TRP A 124 22.50 33.47 -19.27
CA TRP A 124 21.32 33.86 -18.50
C TRP A 124 20.17 32.83 -18.57
N TRP A 125 20.08 32.04 -19.64
CA TRP A 125 19.14 30.90 -19.74
C TRP A 125 19.70 29.61 -19.12
N PHE A 126 21.03 29.42 -19.11
CA PHE A 126 21.66 28.24 -18.52
C PHE A 126 21.63 28.23 -16.99
N ILE A 127 21.77 29.39 -16.34
CA ILE A 127 21.72 29.50 -14.87
C ILE A 127 20.39 28.97 -14.28
N PRO A 128 19.19 29.38 -14.77
CA PRO A 128 17.94 28.82 -14.25
C PRO A 128 17.80 27.32 -14.56
N ILE A 129 18.28 26.83 -15.71
CA ILE A 129 18.26 25.39 -16.02
C ILE A 129 19.12 24.61 -15.01
N LEU A 130 20.32 25.11 -14.69
CA LEU A 130 21.21 24.47 -13.72
C LEU A 130 20.58 24.45 -12.31
N ILE A 131 19.97 25.56 -11.90
CA ILE A 131 19.38 25.71 -10.56
C ILE A 131 18.08 24.92 -10.43
N PHE A 132 17.17 25.03 -11.40
CA PHE A 132 15.81 24.45 -11.28
C PHE A 132 15.69 23.04 -11.85
N ILE A 133 16.62 22.57 -12.67
CA ILE A 133 16.56 21.23 -13.28
C ILE A 133 17.73 20.36 -12.83
N VAL A 134 18.97 20.82 -13.02
CA VAL A 134 20.16 19.98 -12.73
C VAL A 134 20.35 19.78 -11.23
N THR A 135 20.18 20.82 -10.42
CA THR A 135 20.40 20.75 -8.95
C THR A 135 19.41 19.82 -8.25
N PRO A 136 18.09 19.84 -8.53
CA PRO A 136 17.16 18.88 -7.94
C PRO A 136 17.45 17.44 -8.35
N ILE A 137 17.77 17.20 -9.63
CA ILE A 137 18.16 15.86 -10.10
C ILE A 137 19.41 15.40 -9.37
N ALA A 138 20.44 16.23 -9.30
CA ALA A 138 21.66 15.95 -8.54
C ALA A 138 21.38 15.63 -7.07
N ALA A 139 20.52 16.41 -6.39
CA ALA A 139 20.12 16.14 -5.02
C ALA A 139 19.43 14.79 -4.88
N VAL A 140 18.58 14.40 -5.83
CA VAL A 140 17.94 13.07 -5.85
C VAL A 140 18.99 11.96 -5.97
N PHE A 141 19.96 12.08 -6.89
CA PHE A 141 21.06 11.10 -7.01
C PHE A 141 21.90 11.02 -5.73
N VAL A 142 22.15 12.14 -5.03
CA VAL A 142 22.92 12.12 -3.78
C VAL A 142 22.11 11.52 -2.62
N LEU A 143 20.83 11.85 -2.49
CA LEU A 143 20.04 11.52 -1.30
C LEU A 143 19.35 10.15 -1.38
N LEU A 144 18.85 9.74 -2.55
CA LEU A 144 18.07 8.51 -2.66
C LEU A 144 18.82 7.22 -2.27
N PRO A 145 20.11 7.04 -2.55
CA PRO A 145 20.78 5.80 -2.17
C PRO A 145 20.74 5.54 -0.66
N ALA A 146 21.04 6.57 0.15
CA ALA A 146 21.05 6.44 1.61
C ALA A 146 19.68 6.65 2.26
N PHE A 147 18.85 7.55 1.73
CA PHE A 147 17.63 8.02 2.38
C PHE A 147 16.37 7.75 1.56
N GLY A 148 16.48 7.10 0.40
CA GLY A 148 15.36 6.88 -0.52
C GLY A 148 14.21 6.12 0.13
N GLY A 149 14.51 5.10 0.93
CA GLY A 149 13.49 4.41 1.73
C GLY A 149 12.71 5.38 2.64
N TRP A 150 13.41 6.22 3.41
CA TRP A 150 12.78 7.14 4.37
C TRP A 150 12.01 8.27 3.70
N ILE A 151 12.46 8.72 2.53
CA ILE A 151 11.81 9.79 1.77
C ILE A 151 10.59 9.26 1.02
N VAL A 152 10.72 8.10 0.35
CA VAL A 152 9.73 7.60 -0.60
C VAL A 152 8.65 6.78 0.10
N VAL A 153 8.97 5.98 1.12
CA VAL A 153 7.97 5.15 1.83
C VAL A 153 6.80 5.98 2.35
N PRO A 154 6.98 7.12 3.07
CA PRO A 154 5.84 7.88 3.58
C PRO A 154 4.94 8.48 2.49
N ILE A 155 5.52 8.79 1.32
CA ILE A 155 4.77 9.31 0.16
C ILE A 155 3.91 8.18 -0.41
N VAL A 156 4.52 7.04 -0.70
CA VAL A 156 3.84 5.89 -1.32
C VAL A 156 2.85 5.25 -0.34
N GLN A 157 3.15 5.21 0.96
CA GLN A 157 2.25 4.77 2.01
C GLN A 157 1.00 5.66 2.09
N ASN A 158 1.15 6.98 2.02
CA ASN A 158 0.01 7.89 2.01
C ASN A 158 -0.85 7.72 0.74
N TRP A 159 -0.21 7.55 -0.42
CA TRP A 159 -0.93 7.26 -1.66
C TRP A 159 -1.68 5.91 -1.56
N ALA A 160 -1.01 4.86 -1.10
CA ALA A 160 -1.61 3.53 -0.93
C ALA A 160 -2.76 3.56 0.08
N TRP A 161 -2.63 4.27 1.20
CA TRP A 161 -3.71 4.42 2.17
C TRP A 161 -5.00 4.93 1.52
N ASN A 162 -4.88 5.92 0.63
CA ASN A 162 -6.02 6.53 -0.03
C ASN A 162 -6.56 5.65 -1.17
N HIS A 163 -5.68 5.10 -2.03
CA HIS A 163 -6.09 4.54 -3.32
C HIS A 163 -6.04 3.01 -3.43
N ARG A 164 -5.46 2.30 -2.46
CA ARG A 164 -5.18 0.86 -2.64
C ARG A 164 -6.44 -0.01 -2.71
N CYS A 165 -7.53 0.45 -2.10
CA CYS A 165 -8.79 -0.27 -2.08
C CYS A 165 -9.80 0.27 -3.11
N ASP A 166 -9.39 1.13 -4.05
CA ASP A 166 -10.30 1.76 -5.02
C ASP A 166 -10.98 0.74 -5.96
N GLU A 167 -10.31 -0.38 -6.21
CA GLU A 167 -10.84 -1.49 -7.03
C GLU A 167 -11.83 -2.40 -6.28
N TYR A 168 -12.00 -2.19 -4.98
CA TYR A 168 -12.82 -3.03 -4.11
C TYR A 168 -14.15 -2.33 -3.79
N PRO A 169 -15.27 -3.06 -3.63
CA PRO A 169 -16.56 -2.46 -3.29
C PRO A 169 -16.57 -1.80 -1.89
N MET A 170 -15.77 -2.34 -0.96
CA MET A 170 -15.64 -1.82 0.40
C MET A 170 -14.22 -1.94 0.92
N PHE A 171 -13.94 -1.20 1.98
CA PHE A 171 -12.79 -1.43 2.83
C PHE A 171 -13.17 -1.32 4.30
N ALA A 172 -12.39 -1.96 5.16
CA ALA A 172 -12.44 -1.78 6.60
C ALA A 172 -11.17 -1.11 7.10
N VAL A 173 -11.30 -0.23 8.09
CA VAL A 173 -10.19 0.29 8.87
C VAL A 173 -10.22 -0.39 10.23
N LEU A 174 -9.15 -1.13 10.53
CA LEU A 174 -8.92 -1.80 11.80
C LEU A 174 -8.17 -0.82 12.70
N ASP A 175 -8.90 -0.22 13.65
CA ASP A 175 -8.39 0.74 14.60
C ASP A 175 -8.27 0.09 15.97
N SER A 176 -7.03 -0.09 16.42
CA SER A 176 -6.71 -0.71 17.70
C SER A 176 -6.41 0.32 18.79
N ARG A 177 -6.60 -0.07 20.04
CA ARG A 177 -6.26 0.75 21.21
C ARG A 177 -4.74 0.86 21.38
N ARG A 178 -4.29 2.01 21.86
CA ARG A 178 -2.92 2.27 22.30
C ARG A 178 -2.71 1.76 23.72
N VAL A 179 -1.45 1.59 24.12
CA VAL A 179 -1.10 1.27 25.52
C VAL A 179 -1.56 2.37 26.49
N GLN A 180 -1.55 3.62 26.05
CA GLN A 180 -1.94 4.78 26.86
C GLN A 180 -3.46 5.00 26.90
N ASP A 181 -4.22 4.32 26.05
CA ASP A 181 -5.67 4.51 26.01
C ASP A 181 -6.30 3.88 27.27
N PRO A 182 -7.42 4.44 27.76
CA PRO A 182 -8.15 3.84 28.87
C PRO A 182 -8.56 2.39 28.57
N SER A 183 -8.58 1.52 29.58
CA SER A 183 -8.89 0.10 29.43
C SER A 183 -10.23 -0.17 28.74
N TYR A 184 -11.22 0.70 28.96
CA TYR A 184 -12.56 0.62 28.34
C TYR A 184 -12.59 1.01 26.85
N THR A 185 -11.48 1.44 26.26
CA THR A 185 -11.39 1.78 24.83
C THR A 185 -11.31 0.50 24.02
N PRO A 186 -12.32 0.16 23.19
CA PRO A 186 -12.33 -1.09 22.46
C PRO A 186 -11.49 -0.99 21.17
N ASN A 187 -10.99 -2.13 20.68
CA ASN A 187 -10.50 -2.25 19.31
C ASN A 187 -11.70 -2.32 18.36
N VAL A 188 -11.68 -1.54 17.28
CA VAL A 188 -12.83 -1.33 16.39
C VAL A 188 -12.45 -1.58 14.93
N ALA A 189 -13.31 -2.26 14.18
CA ALA A 189 -13.28 -2.29 12.73
C ALA A 189 -14.38 -1.37 12.18
N ARG A 190 -14.00 -0.33 11.42
CA ARG A 190 -14.93 0.60 10.78
C ARG A 190 -15.04 0.28 9.30
N PHE A 191 -16.25 0.15 8.78
CA PHE A 191 -16.49 -0.26 7.40
C PHE A 191 -16.91 0.93 6.55
N TYR A 192 -16.37 1.01 5.34
CA TYR A 192 -16.57 2.11 4.40
C TYR A 192 -16.93 1.54 3.03
N GLN A 193 -17.83 2.23 2.33
CA GLN A 193 -17.97 2.08 0.89
C GLN A 193 -16.92 2.94 0.20
N THR A 194 -16.28 2.40 -0.83
CA THR A 194 -15.13 3.01 -1.49
C THR A 194 -15.38 4.42 -2.04
N GLU A 195 -16.61 4.69 -2.48
CA GLU A 195 -17.03 6.00 -3.00
C GLU A 195 -17.24 7.05 -1.90
N THR A 196 -17.27 6.64 -0.63
CA THR A 196 -17.64 7.50 0.50
C THR A 196 -16.56 7.51 1.56
N ASN A 197 -16.24 8.70 2.08
CA ASN A 197 -15.29 8.85 3.20
C ASN A 197 -15.94 8.71 4.58
N LYS A 198 -17.21 8.27 4.65
CA LYS A 198 -17.96 8.11 5.91
C LYS A 198 -18.10 6.63 6.25
N PRO A 199 -17.91 6.23 7.52
CA PRO A 199 -18.15 4.85 7.92
C PRO A 199 -19.64 4.55 7.79
N LEU A 200 -19.98 3.33 7.38
CA LEU A 200 -21.35 2.83 7.31
C LEU A 200 -21.78 2.21 8.65
N PHE A 201 -20.92 1.36 9.20
CA PHE A 201 -21.13 0.65 10.46
C PHE A 201 -19.78 0.25 11.05
N SER A 202 -19.78 -0.20 12.29
CA SER A 202 -18.56 -0.64 12.96
C SER A 202 -18.78 -1.88 13.80
N TYR A 203 -17.73 -2.68 13.91
CA TYR A 203 -17.64 -3.83 14.79
C TYR A 203 -16.56 -3.58 15.83
N TYR A 204 -16.66 -4.23 16.97
CA TYR A 204 -15.66 -4.15 18.02
C TYR A 204 -15.31 -5.52 18.56
N LEU A 205 -14.08 -5.63 19.07
CA LEU A 205 -13.63 -6.83 19.77
C LEU A 205 -13.95 -6.71 21.26
N ASN A 206 -14.66 -7.72 21.76
CA ASN A 206 -14.82 -8.04 23.16
C ASN A 206 -14.09 -9.35 23.45
N GLY A 207 -13.19 -9.37 24.41
CA GLY A 207 -12.41 -10.55 24.76
C GLY A 207 -10.97 -10.20 25.09
N GLY A 208 -10.36 -10.96 25.98
CA GLY A 208 -8.95 -10.80 26.39
C GLY A 208 -8.70 -10.24 27.80
N GLU A 209 -9.71 -9.77 28.54
CA GLU A 209 -9.53 -9.33 29.94
C GLU A 209 -10.07 -10.33 30.97
N GLU A 210 -11.10 -11.13 30.64
CA GLU A 210 -11.66 -12.17 31.54
C GLU A 210 -11.38 -13.61 31.08
N ASP A 211 -11.23 -13.85 29.77
CA ASP A 211 -11.00 -15.18 29.20
C ASP A 211 -10.10 -15.06 27.94
N SER A 212 -8.87 -15.57 28.01
CA SER A 212 -7.89 -15.44 26.91
C SER A 212 -8.26 -16.25 25.67
N ASP A 213 -9.09 -17.28 25.87
CA ASP A 213 -9.33 -18.31 24.88
C ASP A 213 -10.58 -18.05 24.04
N ASN A 214 -11.40 -17.08 24.46
CA ASN A 214 -12.68 -16.75 23.85
C ASN A 214 -12.73 -15.26 23.49
N TRP A 215 -12.82 -14.99 22.19
CA TRP A 215 -12.94 -13.64 21.65
C TRP A 215 -14.21 -13.47 20.86
N ARG A 216 -14.77 -12.26 20.86
CA ARG A 216 -16.03 -11.94 20.19
C ARG A 216 -15.89 -10.66 19.38
N PHE A 217 -16.14 -10.75 18.08
CA PHE A 217 -16.21 -9.62 17.16
C PHE A 217 -17.69 -9.30 16.90
N THR A 218 -18.18 -8.19 17.43
CA THR A 218 -19.63 -7.88 17.50
C THR A 218 -19.94 -6.58 16.79
N LEU A 219 -21.09 -6.49 16.13
CA LEU A 219 -21.61 -5.25 15.58
C LEU A 219 -21.82 -4.25 16.73
N ARG A 220 -21.20 -3.08 16.60
CA ARG A 220 -21.25 -2.01 17.60
C ARG A 220 -22.41 -1.07 17.32
N GLU A 221 -22.36 -0.43 16.16
CA GLU A 221 -23.27 0.66 15.79
C GLU A 221 -23.29 0.86 14.28
N PHE A 222 -24.41 1.40 13.81
CA PHE A 222 -24.58 1.92 12.46
C PHE A 222 -24.29 3.42 12.47
N HIS A 223 -23.40 3.86 11.58
CA HIS A 223 -23.01 5.27 11.42
C HIS A 223 -23.83 5.97 10.34
N THR A 224 -24.38 5.19 9.41
CA THR A 224 -25.31 5.61 8.37
C THR A 224 -26.67 4.96 8.64
N ASP A 225 -27.75 5.65 8.29
CA ASP A 225 -29.09 5.09 8.37
C ASP A 225 -29.16 3.74 7.62
N GLN A 226 -29.70 2.73 8.28
CA GLN A 226 -29.75 1.35 7.79
C GLN A 226 -30.46 1.27 6.44
N SER A 227 -31.47 2.10 6.19
CA SER A 227 -32.19 2.13 4.92
C SER A 227 -31.37 2.68 3.74
N LEU A 228 -30.28 3.40 4.04
CA LEU A 228 -29.38 3.97 3.03
C LEU A 228 -28.20 3.04 2.71
N ILE A 229 -28.01 1.97 3.48
CA ILE A 229 -26.94 0.99 3.22
C ILE A 229 -27.44 0.02 2.14
N PRO A 230 -26.72 -0.12 1.01
CA PRO A 230 -27.09 -1.09 -0.02
C PRO A 230 -27.19 -2.50 0.56
N ILE A 231 -28.22 -3.25 0.15
CA ILE A 231 -28.48 -4.62 0.64
C ILE A 231 -27.27 -5.56 0.47
N THR A 232 -26.43 -5.34 -0.55
CA THR A 232 -25.22 -6.11 -0.80
C THR A 232 -24.08 -5.83 0.18
N LEU A 233 -24.17 -4.72 0.92
CA LEU A 233 -23.18 -4.24 1.88
C LEU A 233 -23.75 -4.22 3.32
N TYR A 234 -24.98 -4.71 3.50
CA TYR A 234 -25.68 -4.66 4.78
C TYR A 234 -25.19 -5.78 5.73
N PRO A 235 -24.71 -5.45 6.94
CA PRO A 235 -24.20 -6.46 7.87
C PRO A 235 -25.35 -7.15 8.63
N THR A 236 -25.64 -8.41 8.30
CA THR A 236 -26.63 -9.24 9.03
C THR A 236 -26.01 -10.12 10.12
N LEU A 237 -24.69 -10.31 10.08
CA LEU A 237 -23.93 -11.11 11.04
C LEU A 237 -23.65 -10.28 12.30
N GLN A 238 -24.47 -10.45 13.33
CA GLN A 238 -24.39 -9.64 14.55
C GLN A 238 -23.11 -9.86 15.35
N SER A 239 -22.63 -11.10 15.45
CA SER A 239 -21.40 -11.39 16.16
C SER A 239 -20.71 -12.65 15.69
N VAL A 240 -19.38 -12.64 15.70
CA VAL A 240 -18.51 -13.78 15.47
C VAL A 240 -17.76 -14.10 16.76
N HIS A 241 -17.79 -15.37 17.16
CA HIS A 241 -17.11 -15.90 18.33
C HIS A 241 -15.94 -16.78 17.87
N TYR A 242 -14.78 -16.59 18.48
CA TYR A 242 -13.55 -17.34 18.25
C TYR A 242 -13.20 -18.11 19.51
N GLY A 243 -13.18 -19.43 19.42
CA GLY A 243 -12.67 -20.31 20.47
C GLY A 243 -11.30 -20.85 20.08
N PHE A 244 -10.24 -20.36 20.72
CA PHE A 244 -8.85 -20.67 20.38
C PHE A 244 -8.41 -22.07 20.81
N LEU A 245 -9.02 -22.64 21.86
CA LEU A 245 -8.72 -24.01 22.32
C LEU A 245 -9.03 -25.07 21.25
N ASN A 246 -10.15 -24.90 20.56
CA ASN A 246 -10.63 -25.85 19.55
C ASN A 246 -10.50 -25.30 18.12
N SER A 247 -9.92 -24.10 17.96
CA SER A 247 -9.85 -23.34 16.71
C SER A 247 -11.19 -23.25 15.97
N THR A 248 -12.26 -22.99 16.73
CA THR A 248 -13.64 -22.92 16.23
C THR A 248 -14.09 -21.49 16.03
N ILE A 249 -14.95 -21.30 15.04
CA ILE A 249 -15.58 -20.01 14.75
C ILE A 249 -17.08 -20.20 14.64
N LEU A 250 -17.83 -19.38 15.38
CA LEU A 250 -19.30 -19.42 15.40
C LEU A 250 -19.83 -18.02 15.13
N GLY A 251 -20.95 -17.90 14.43
CA GLY A 251 -21.53 -16.62 14.10
C GLY A 251 -23.04 -16.60 14.30
N ASN A 252 -23.51 -15.51 14.89
CA ASN A 252 -24.91 -15.26 15.17
C ASN A 252 -25.43 -14.14 14.27
N CYS A 253 -26.61 -14.33 13.70
CA CYS A 253 -27.30 -13.35 12.89
C CYS A 253 -28.55 -12.87 13.61
N THR A 254 -28.94 -11.62 13.37
CA THR A 254 -30.24 -11.09 13.79
C THR A 254 -31.23 -11.23 12.65
N VAL A 255 -32.32 -11.95 12.90
CA VAL A 255 -33.47 -12.07 12.00
C VAL A 255 -34.70 -11.47 12.69
N PRO A 256 -35.55 -10.70 11.98
CA PRO A 256 -36.81 -10.26 12.54
C PRO A 256 -37.63 -11.46 13.00
N VAL A 257 -38.42 -11.32 14.05
CA VAL A 257 -39.38 -12.36 14.46
C VAL A 257 -40.52 -12.52 13.46
N SER A 258 -40.86 -11.46 12.73
CA SER A 258 -41.90 -11.46 11.71
C SER A 258 -41.65 -10.34 10.68
N SER A 259 -42.27 -10.47 9.51
CA SER A 259 -42.16 -9.45 8.45
C SER A 259 -42.69 -8.10 8.95
N GLY A 260 -41.86 -7.06 8.86
CA GLY A 260 -42.21 -5.71 9.32
C GLY A 260 -42.11 -5.46 10.82
N SER A 261 -41.65 -6.44 11.61
CA SER A 261 -41.38 -6.25 13.04
C SER A 261 -39.99 -5.64 13.29
N SER A 262 -39.91 -4.75 14.28
CA SER A 262 -38.65 -4.24 14.83
C SER A 262 -37.99 -5.22 15.81
N ASP A 263 -38.73 -6.23 16.29
CA ASP A 263 -38.20 -7.23 17.20
C ASP A 263 -37.32 -8.22 16.43
N VAL A 264 -36.09 -8.42 16.91
CA VAL A 264 -35.10 -9.32 16.29
C VAL A 264 -34.77 -10.47 17.23
N THR A 265 -34.59 -11.65 16.65
CA THR A 265 -34.06 -12.83 17.33
C THR A 265 -32.65 -13.12 16.83
N THR A 266 -31.77 -13.49 17.76
CA THR A 266 -30.42 -13.95 17.44
C THR A 266 -30.42 -15.45 17.23
N THR A 267 -30.00 -15.89 16.04
CA THR A 267 -29.86 -17.31 15.69
C THR A 267 -28.46 -17.62 15.18
N SER A 268 -27.98 -18.84 15.42
CA SER A 268 -26.70 -19.30 14.86
C SER A 268 -26.84 -19.45 13.34
N CYS A 269 -26.03 -18.72 12.58
CA CYS A 269 -26.09 -18.67 11.11
C CYS A 269 -24.74 -18.98 10.44
N MET A 270 -23.68 -19.13 11.23
CA MET A 270 -22.34 -19.43 10.74
C MET A 270 -21.64 -20.34 11.74
N THR A 271 -20.93 -21.34 11.21
CA THR A 271 -20.09 -22.26 11.98
C THR A 271 -18.86 -22.60 11.18
N GLY A 272 -17.75 -22.92 11.82
CA GLY A 272 -16.57 -23.35 11.10
C GLY A 272 -15.36 -23.56 11.99
N THR A 273 -14.22 -23.71 11.34
CA THR A 273 -12.91 -23.77 11.97
C THR A 273 -11.94 -22.81 11.30
N PHE A 274 -10.90 -22.45 12.02
CA PHE A 274 -9.77 -21.70 11.48
C PHE A 274 -8.45 -22.39 11.84
N ASP A 275 -7.42 -22.15 11.04
CA ASP A 275 -6.04 -22.51 11.39
C ASP A 275 -5.22 -21.24 11.31
N ALA A 276 -4.78 -20.76 12.49
CA ALA A 276 -3.96 -19.56 12.62
C ALA A 276 -2.45 -19.83 12.48
N GLY A 277 -2.05 -21.04 12.07
CA GLY A 277 -0.67 -21.45 11.88
C GLY A 277 0.04 -20.76 10.70
N ALA A 278 0.98 -21.48 10.07
CA ALA A 278 1.82 -20.91 9.01
C ALA A 278 1.01 -20.48 7.77
N TRP A 279 -0.08 -21.19 7.46
CA TRP A 279 -1.02 -20.80 6.42
C TRP A 279 -2.34 -20.47 7.06
N LEU A 280 -2.68 -19.18 7.17
CA LEU A 280 -3.98 -18.80 7.67
C LEU A 280 -5.06 -19.42 6.80
N SER A 281 -5.94 -20.23 7.37
CA SER A 281 -7.03 -20.85 6.64
C SER A 281 -8.32 -20.91 7.45
N PHE A 282 -9.44 -20.96 6.74
CA PHE A 282 -10.77 -21.00 7.33
C PHE A 282 -11.64 -21.98 6.56
N ASN A 283 -12.38 -22.80 7.29
CA ASN A 283 -13.44 -23.62 6.73
C ASN A 283 -14.76 -23.16 7.34
N LEU A 284 -15.55 -22.42 6.56
CA LEU A 284 -16.73 -21.73 7.06
C LEU A 284 -17.99 -22.26 6.37
N THR A 285 -18.98 -22.65 7.16
CA THR A 285 -20.32 -22.98 6.70
C THR A 285 -21.26 -21.88 7.17
N SER A 286 -22.00 -21.27 6.24
CA SER A 286 -22.82 -20.10 6.54
C SER A 286 -24.15 -20.11 5.79
N ALA A 287 -25.20 -19.68 6.49
CA ALA A 287 -26.54 -19.41 5.99
C ALA A 287 -26.94 -17.97 6.36
N VAL A 288 -25.99 -17.04 6.20
CA VAL A 288 -26.16 -15.63 6.56
C VAL A 288 -27.22 -15.01 5.64
N PRO A 289 -28.31 -14.44 6.19
CA PRO A 289 -29.34 -13.79 5.38
C PRO A 289 -28.80 -12.52 4.73
N PHE A 290 -29.26 -12.20 3.52
CA PHE A 290 -28.78 -11.04 2.77
C PHE A 290 -29.48 -9.73 3.14
N ASN A 291 -30.47 -9.78 4.05
CA ASN A 291 -31.22 -8.60 4.44
C ASN A 291 -31.75 -8.72 5.87
N ASN A 292 -32.19 -7.59 6.41
CA ASN A 292 -32.97 -7.49 7.64
C ASN A 292 -34.45 -7.88 7.48
N THR A 293 -34.90 -8.38 6.32
CA THR A 293 -36.29 -8.84 6.13
C THR A 293 -36.42 -10.31 6.48
N PHE A 294 -37.53 -10.69 7.13
CA PHE A 294 -37.84 -12.08 7.46
C PHE A 294 -37.67 -12.96 6.20
N PRO A 295 -36.77 -13.96 6.20
CA PRO A 295 -36.55 -14.76 5.03
C PRO A 295 -37.80 -15.59 4.75
N SER A 296 -38.54 -15.24 3.68
CA SER A 296 -39.67 -16.05 3.19
C SER A 296 -39.22 -17.43 2.72
N THR A 297 -37.92 -17.58 2.43
CA THR A 297 -37.25 -18.82 2.03
C THR A 297 -35.94 -18.98 2.82
N PRO A 298 -35.63 -20.17 3.35
CA PRO A 298 -34.36 -20.42 4.04
C PRO A 298 -33.19 -20.12 3.11
N VAL A 299 -32.22 -19.32 3.56
CA VAL A 299 -30.99 -19.11 2.80
C VAL A 299 -30.20 -20.42 2.81
N PRO A 300 -29.87 -21.00 1.64
CA PRO A 300 -29.17 -22.27 1.60
C PRO A 300 -27.80 -22.13 2.27
N SER A 301 -27.49 -23.09 3.14
CA SER A 301 -26.19 -23.16 3.78
C SER A 301 -25.10 -23.41 2.74
N THR A 302 -24.00 -22.68 2.86
CA THR A 302 -22.88 -22.77 1.94
C THR A 302 -21.57 -22.89 2.69
N THR A 303 -20.76 -23.85 2.25
CA THR A 303 -19.40 -24.04 2.77
C THR A 303 -18.39 -23.32 1.87
N THR A 304 -17.48 -22.60 2.49
CA THR A 304 -16.44 -21.81 1.82
C THR A 304 -15.11 -22.08 2.51
N LEU A 305 -14.14 -22.58 1.74
CA LEU A 305 -12.78 -22.80 2.19
C LEU A 305 -11.92 -21.61 1.76
N LEU A 306 -11.24 -21.00 2.72
CA LEU A 306 -10.36 -19.85 2.51
C LEU A 306 -8.95 -20.19 2.94
N ARG A 307 -7.96 -19.69 2.22
CA ARG A 307 -6.54 -19.84 2.58
C ARG A 307 -5.76 -18.59 2.16
N ALA A 308 -4.78 -18.20 2.98
CA ALA A 308 -3.85 -17.15 2.66
C ALA A 308 -2.95 -17.55 1.48
N LEU A 309 -2.65 -16.58 0.61
CA LEU A 309 -1.77 -16.78 -0.54
C LEU A 309 -0.32 -17.05 -0.13
N ASP A 310 0.12 -16.41 0.96
CA ASP A 310 1.48 -16.46 1.45
C ASP A 310 1.52 -17.13 2.84
N LYS A 311 2.64 -17.79 3.14
CA LYS A 311 2.96 -18.29 4.49
C LYS A 311 3.20 -17.13 5.47
N GLU A 312 3.14 -17.42 6.76
CA GLU A 312 3.52 -16.54 7.87
C GLU A 312 2.78 -15.20 7.86
N TRP A 313 1.47 -15.24 7.72
CA TRP A 313 0.62 -14.05 7.70
C TRP A 313 0.84 -13.04 8.86
N ILE A 314 1.54 -13.45 9.92
CA ILE A 314 2.10 -12.58 10.96
C ILE A 314 3.64 -12.68 10.93
N PHE A 315 4.28 -11.54 10.67
CA PHE A 315 5.70 -11.22 10.84
C PHE A 315 6.28 -11.37 12.26
N GLY A 316 6.18 -12.54 12.91
CA GLY A 316 6.58 -12.66 14.31
C GLY A 316 5.77 -11.73 15.23
N TYR A 317 6.23 -11.46 16.44
CA TYR A 317 5.40 -10.79 17.45
C TYR A 317 5.16 -9.28 17.24
N ASN A 318 5.96 -8.60 16.41
CA ASN A 318 5.99 -7.13 16.36
C ASN A 318 5.55 -6.52 15.01
N GLN A 319 5.00 -7.29 14.08
CA GLN A 319 4.68 -6.79 12.74
C GLN A 319 3.19 -6.82 12.45
N ILE A 320 2.77 -5.89 11.61
CA ILE A 320 1.42 -5.79 11.08
C ILE A 320 1.01 -7.12 10.40
N PRO A 321 -0.22 -7.62 10.64
CA PRO A 321 -0.72 -8.77 9.90
C PRO A 321 -0.81 -8.46 8.40
N SER A 322 -0.30 -9.37 7.59
CA SER A 322 -0.21 -9.24 6.14
C SER A 322 -0.85 -10.44 5.46
N VAL A 323 -2.08 -10.29 4.94
CA VAL A 323 -2.87 -11.37 4.35
C VAL A 323 -3.46 -10.99 3.00
N ILE A 324 -3.33 -11.89 2.01
CA ILE A 324 -4.23 -11.97 0.86
C ILE A 324 -5.00 -13.27 0.99
N LEU A 325 -6.29 -13.19 1.30
CA LEU A 325 -7.13 -14.36 1.49
C LEU A 325 -7.89 -14.68 0.21
N ARG A 326 -7.84 -15.94 -0.22
CA ARG A 326 -8.53 -16.40 -1.43
C ARG A 326 -9.37 -17.62 -1.15
N THR A 327 -10.37 -17.85 -2.00
CA THR A 327 -11.13 -19.11 -1.99
C THR A 327 -10.27 -20.27 -2.48
N VAL A 328 -10.48 -21.44 -1.91
CA VAL A 328 -9.85 -22.70 -2.32
C VAL A 328 -10.89 -23.52 -3.09
N ASN A 329 -10.49 -24.05 -4.25
CA ASN A 329 -11.32 -25.00 -4.97
C ASN A 329 -11.32 -26.33 -4.23
N THR A 330 -12.48 -26.79 -3.77
CA THR A 330 -12.60 -28.03 -2.98
C THR A 330 -12.26 -29.28 -3.78
N LEU A 331 -12.34 -29.24 -5.11
CA LEU A 331 -12.06 -30.40 -5.98
C LEU A 331 -10.56 -30.55 -6.25
N THR A 332 -9.85 -29.44 -6.47
CA THR A 332 -8.41 -29.46 -6.79
C THR A 332 -7.51 -29.13 -5.60
N ASN A 333 -8.09 -28.63 -4.50
CA ASN A 333 -7.37 -28.07 -3.34
C ASN A 333 -6.40 -26.93 -3.71
N GLU A 334 -6.64 -26.27 -4.86
CA GLU A 334 -5.84 -25.16 -5.33
C GLU A 334 -6.45 -23.82 -4.95
N LEU A 335 -5.59 -22.83 -4.71
CA LEU A 335 -5.99 -21.44 -4.49
C LEU A 335 -6.55 -20.87 -5.80
N THR A 336 -7.78 -20.38 -5.73
CA THR A 336 -8.38 -19.64 -6.86
C THR A 336 -7.69 -18.28 -7.03
N THR A 337 -7.90 -17.64 -8.18
CA THR A 337 -7.39 -16.28 -8.44
C THR A 337 -8.18 -15.20 -7.68
N ARG A 338 -9.38 -15.53 -7.18
CA ARG A 338 -10.28 -14.58 -6.55
C ARG A 338 -9.86 -14.26 -5.12
N THR A 339 -9.67 -12.97 -4.86
CA THR A 339 -9.36 -12.45 -3.52
C THR A 339 -10.66 -12.11 -2.79
N VAL A 340 -10.80 -12.59 -1.55
CA VAL A 340 -11.94 -12.29 -0.67
C VAL A 340 -11.66 -11.04 0.15
N LEU A 341 -10.46 -10.96 0.71
CA LEU A 341 -9.95 -9.77 1.39
C LEU A 341 -8.44 -9.68 1.23
N LYS A 342 -7.92 -8.46 1.33
CA LYS A 342 -6.48 -8.18 1.30
C LYS A 342 -6.17 -7.09 2.33
N THR A 343 -5.19 -7.33 3.20
CA THR A 343 -4.61 -6.27 4.03
C THR A 343 -3.87 -5.29 3.13
N SER A 344 -4.05 -4.00 3.38
CA SER A 344 -3.40 -2.94 2.62
C SER A 344 -2.18 -2.43 3.38
N VAL A 345 -2.26 -1.23 3.92
CA VAL A 345 -1.15 -0.53 4.55
C VAL A 345 -1.62 0.09 5.85
N GLU A 346 -0.70 0.23 6.78
CA GLU A 346 -0.86 1.04 7.97
C GLU A 346 -1.02 2.52 7.64
N LYS A 347 -1.75 3.24 8.49
CA LYS A 347 -1.87 4.68 8.38
C LYS A 347 -0.53 5.34 8.67
N ARG A 348 -0.14 6.29 7.81
CA ARG A 348 1.12 7.02 8.00
C ARG A 348 1.15 7.71 9.37
N GLY A 349 2.18 7.41 10.15
CA GLY A 349 2.39 8.00 11.47
C GLY A 349 1.45 7.46 12.56
N ASP A 350 0.68 6.41 12.28
CA ASP A 350 -0.26 5.83 13.21
C ASP A 350 -0.33 4.30 13.03
N CYS A 351 0.52 3.60 13.79
CA CYS A 351 0.61 2.13 13.76
C CYS A 351 -0.61 1.43 14.38
N THR A 352 -1.59 2.18 14.91
CA THR A 352 -2.82 1.61 15.45
C THR A 352 -3.87 1.32 14.40
N ALA A 353 -3.75 1.91 13.22
CA ALA A 353 -4.76 1.87 12.18
C ALA A 353 -4.24 1.15 10.93
N MET A 354 -4.92 0.07 10.52
CA MET A 354 -4.63 -0.64 9.27
C MET A 354 -5.86 -0.69 8.37
N LYS A 355 -5.68 -0.47 7.07
CA LYS A 355 -6.74 -0.61 6.06
C LYS A 355 -6.77 -2.03 5.48
N VAL A 356 -7.96 -2.58 5.26
CA VAL A 356 -8.20 -3.90 4.66
C VAL A 356 -9.21 -3.74 3.52
N CYS A 357 -8.85 -4.18 2.31
CA CYS A 357 -9.73 -4.14 1.15
C CYS A 357 -10.62 -5.38 1.11
N LEU A 358 -11.92 -5.21 0.84
CA LEU A 358 -12.94 -6.25 0.96
C LEU A 358 -13.62 -6.50 -0.40
N ALA A 359 -13.56 -7.72 -0.90
CA ALA A 359 -14.19 -8.11 -2.18
C ALA A 359 -15.30 -9.15 -2.00
N GLY A 360 -15.24 -9.98 -0.97
CA GLY A 360 -16.16 -11.09 -0.78
C GLY A 360 -16.09 -12.17 -1.88
N THR A 361 -17.03 -13.09 -1.85
CA THR A 361 -17.27 -14.11 -2.88
C THR A 361 -18.21 -13.60 -3.99
N PRO A 362 -18.43 -14.32 -5.11
CA PRO A 362 -19.37 -13.87 -6.15
C PRO A 362 -20.84 -13.83 -5.70
N ARG A 363 -21.13 -14.27 -4.48
CA ARG A 363 -22.48 -14.27 -3.91
C ARG A 363 -22.90 -12.85 -3.56
N LEU A 364 -24.20 -12.60 -3.62
CA LEU A 364 -24.79 -11.37 -3.10
C LEU A 364 -24.49 -11.26 -1.59
N GLY A 365 -24.25 -10.05 -1.07
CA GLY A 365 -24.01 -9.84 0.37
C GLY A 365 -22.67 -10.36 0.91
N SER A 366 -21.84 -10.96 0.07
CA SER A 366 -20.58 -11.62 0.46
C SER A 366 -19.49 -10.67 0.98
N VAL A 367 -19.56 -9.39 0.61
CA VAL A 367 -18.58 -8.35 0.99
C VAL A 367 -18.55 -8.14 2.50
N VAL A 368 -19.68 -8.41 3.16
CA VAL A 368 -19.88 -8.38 4.61
C VAL A 368 -20.34 -9.74 5.14
N GLY A 369 -20.12 -10.80 4.36
CA GLY A 369 -20.49 -12.17 4.68
C GLY A 369 -19.53 -12.85 5.65
N ALA A 370 -19.85 -14.10 5.99
CA ALA A 370 -19.04 -14.93 6.89
C ALA A 370 -17.58 -15.04 6.43
N GLU A 371 -17.34 -15.10 5.12
CA GLU A 371 -16.03 -15.19 4.49
C GLU A 371 -15.12 -13.97 4.72
N VAL A 372 -15.70 -12.82 5.01
CA VAL A 372 -14.99 -11.58 5.28
C VAL A 372 -14.94 -11.33 6.77
N MET A 373 -16.11 -11.39 7.43
CA MET A 373 -16.25 -11.05 8.85
C MET A 373 -15.50 -12.04 9.75
N GLY A 374 -15.53 -13.33 9.41
CA GLY A 374 -14.82 -14.36 10.15
C GLY A 374 -13.32 -14.10 10.22
N PRO A 375 -12.61 -13.96 9.09
CA PRO A 375 -11.20 -13.62 9.12
C PRO A 375 -10.88 -12.22 9.67
N LEU A 376 -11.75 -11.23 9.45
CA LEU A 376 -11.48 -9.84 9.83
C LEU A 376 -11.35 -9.66 11.35
N GLY A 377 -12.17 -10.33 12.15
CA GLY A 377 -12.02 -10.27 13.61
C GLY A 377 -10.67 -10.83 14.08
N LEU A 378 -10.18 -11.92 13.46
CA LEU A 378 -8.86 -12.46 13.77
C LEU A 378 -7.73 -11.50 13.34
N LEU A 379 -7.87 -10.82 12.20
CA LEU A 379 -6.94 -9.76 11.79
C LEU A 379 -6.92 -8.60 12.78
N LEU A 380 -8.08 -8.19 13.31
CA LEU A 380 -8.17 -7.12 14.31
C LEU A 380 -7.55 -7.53 15.65
N ILE A 381 -7.66 -8.81 16.06
CA ILE A 381 -6.95 -9.33 17.24
C ILE A 381 -5.44 -9.16 17.08
N ARG A 382 -4.89 -9.54 15.92
CA ARG A 382 -3.45 -9.39 15.64
C ARG A 382 -3.01 -7.94 15.45
N GLN A 383 -3.86 -7.11 14.86
CA GLN A 383 -3.61 -5.68 14.79
C GLN A 383 -3.59 -5.06 16.19
N ALA A 384 -4.41 -5.53 17.13
CA ALA A 384 -4.38 -5.08 18.52
C ALA A 384 -3.09 -5.46 19.23
N ASP A 385 -2.57 -6.68 19.01
CA ASP A 385 -1.26 -7.10 19.51
C ASP A 385 -0.15 -6.17 18.97
N HIS A 386 -0.14 -5.92 17.65
CA HIS A 386 0.83 -5.02 17.01
C HIS A 386 0.75 -3.58 17.54
N ALA A 387 -0.46 -3.02 17.58
CA ALA A 387 -0.72 -1.66 18.05
C ALA A 387 -0.25 -1.46 19.50
N ARG A 388 -0.43 -2.46 20.36
CA ARG A 388 0.04 -2.42 21.74
C ARG A 388 1.57 -2.34 21.79
N ILE A 389 2.27 -3.16 21.00
CA ILE A 389 3.74 -3.19 21.00
C ILE A 389 4.32 -1.90 20.42
N CYS A 390 3.78 -1.42 19.30
CA CYS A 390 4.29 -0.21 18.64
C CYS A 390 4.03 1.08 19.46
N THR A 391 3.08 1.06 20.39
CA THR A 391 2.73 2.19 21.26
C THR A 391 3.34 2.08 22.65
N LEU A 392 4.13 1.04 22.94
CA LEU A 392 4.90 0.99 24.19
C LEU A 392 5.78 2.25 24.29
N PRO A 393 5.79 2.93 25.44
CA PRO A 393 6.75 4.01 25.66
C PRO A 393 8.15 3.45 25.37
N SER A 394 8.92 4.15 24.53
CA SER A 394 10.34 3.85 24.42
C SER A 394 10.94 4.15 25.78
N ASN A 395 11.05 3.14 26.65
CA ASN A 395 11.82 3.30 27.88
C ASN A 395 13.24 3.68 27.43
N ASN A 396 13.62 4.91 27.77
CA ASN A 396 14.90 5.56 27.47
C ASN A 396 16.05 4.56 27.33
N TYR A 397 16.70 4.60 26.16
CA TYR A 397 18.12 4.29 26.04
C TYR A 397 18.85 5.52 25.54
#